data_AF-A0A3G6ULH9-F1
#
_entry.id   AF-A0A3G6ULH9-F1
#
_cell.length_a   1.000
_cell.length_b   1.000
_cell.length_c   1.000
_cell.angle_alpha   90.00
_cell.angle_beta   90.00
_cell.angle_gamma   90.00
#
_symmetry.space_group_name_H-M   'P 1'
#
loop_
_entity.id
_entity.type
_entity.pdbx_description
1 polymer ?
#
loop_
_entity_poly.entity_id
_entity_poly.type
_entity_poly.pdbx_seq_one_letter_code
_entity_poly.pdbx_strand_id
1 'polypeptide(L)'
;MIQMKPDNLTNALFSPLKAWAEQSNGHSNMLIIAGLVLVFAGAVLIFIYQNKIGKGDERTNQIYLKSAFIMLGGIVLCDLIFPKDYLWQIFFLFKYSIAFIAAGVYLAVRYKRDFLN
;
A
#
# COMPACT_ATOMS: atom_id res chain seq x y z
N MET A 1 -6.87 -34.71 -5.34
CA MET A 1 -6.38 -33.33 -5.51
C MET A 1 -6.95 -32.52 -4.35
N ILE A 2 -6.15 -32.20 -3.33
CA ILE A 2 -6.63 -31.41 -2.20
C ILE A 2 -6.79 -29.98 -2.71
N GLN A 3 -8.03 -29.53 -2.86
CA GLN A 3 -8.34 -28.13 -3.13
C GLN A 3 -8.00 -27.33 -1.88
N MET A 4 -6.81 -26.72 -1.83
CA MET A 4 -6.47 -25.78 -0.77
C MET A 4 -7.32 -24.52 -0.94
N LYS A 5 -8.21 -24.28 0.03
CA LYS A 5 -9.01 -23.05 0.09
C LYS A 5 -8.05 -21.84 0.18
N PRO A 6 -8.24 -20.76 -0.60
CA PRO A 6 -7.34 -19.60 -0.58
C PRO A 6 -7.16 -19.01 0.83
N ASP A 7 -8.20 -19.06 1.66
CA ASP A 7 -8.16 -18.64 3.07
C ASP A 7 -7.09 -19.39 3.88
N ASN A 8 -6.89 -20.69 3.62
CA ASN A 8 -5.90 -21.50 4.34
C ASN A 8 -4.47 -21.14 3.94
N LEU A 9 -4.26 -20.76 2.67
CA LEU A 9 -2.94 -20.34 2.17
C LEU A 9 -2.54 -19.00 2.79
N THR A 10 -3.43 -18.01 2.71
CA THR A 10 -3.21 -16.69 3.31
C THR A 10 -2.94 -16.81 4.81
N ASN A 11 -3.76 -17.61 5.52
CA ASN A 11 -3.57 -17.80 6.95
C ASN A 11 -2.23 -18.48 7.28
N ALA A 12 -1.79 -19.46 6.47
CA ALA A 12 -0.48 -20.07 6.65
C ALA A 12 0.67 -19.05 6.45
N LEU A 13 0.59 -18.20 5.42
CA LEU A 13 1.62 -17.19 5.11
C LEU A 13 1.80 -16.16 6.23
N PHE A 14 0.71 -15.71 6.84
CA PHE A 14 0.75 -14.68 7.88
C PHE A 14 0.74 -15.24 9.31
N SER A 15 0.58 -16.56 9.49
CA SER A 15 0.62 -17.21 10.81
C SER A 15 1.91 -16.93 11.61
N PRO A 16 3.13 -16.88 11.03
CA PRO A 16 4.32 -16.57 11.80
C PRO A 16 4.35 -15.12 12.26
N LEU A 17 3.89 -14.19 11.40
CA LEU A 17 3.78 -12.78 11.73
C LEU A 17 2.76 -12.56 12.85
N LYS A 18 1.63 -13.28 12.80
CA LYS A 18 0.63 -13.29 13.86
C LYS A 18 1.23 -13.74 15.20
N ALA A 19 1.88 -14.91 15.22
CA ALA A 19 2.48 -15.46 16.43
C ALA A 19 3.52 -14.51 17.04
N TRP A 20 4.33 -13.87 16.20
CA TRP A 20 5.31 -12.89 16.65
C TRP A 20 4.66 -11.61 17.21
N ALA A 21 3.64 -11.08 16.54
CA ALA A 21 2.96 -9.85 16.96
C ALA A 21 2.18 -10.04 18.28
N GLU A 22 1.61 -11.23 18.51
CA GLU A 22 0.86 -11.56 19.72
C GLU A 22 1.78 -11.90 20.92
N GLN A 23 3.08 -12.11 20.69
CA GLN A 23 4.03 -12.43 21.75
C GLN A 23 4.18 -11.30 22.78
N SER A 24 4.04 -10.04 22.36
CA SER A 24 4.06 -8.89 23.26
C SER A 24 3.39 -7.68 22.65
N ASN A 25 2.87 -6.78 23.49
CA ASN A 25 2.31 -5.52 23.03
C ASN A 25 3.35 -4.60 22.37
N GLY A 26 4.65 -4.81 22.67
CA GLY A 26 5.74 -4.09 22.01
C GLY A 26 5.89 -4.48 20.53
N HIS A 27 5.72 -5.77 20.20
CA HIS A 27 5.83 -6.25 18.82
C HIS A 27 4.69 -5.74 17.94
N SER A 28 3.45 -5.81 18.43
CA SER A 28 2.29 -5.26 17.71
C SER A 28 2.40 -3.74 17.53
N ASN A 29 2.84 -2.99 18.56
CA ASN A 29 3.09 -1.55 18.45
C ASN A 29 4.17 -1.22 17.42
N MET A 30 5.22 -2.04 17.32
CA MET A 30 6.27 -1.84 16.31
C MET A 30 5.72 -1.93 14.89
N LEU A 31 4.81 -2.88 14.62
CA LEU A 31 4.14 -3.01 13.32
C LEU A 31 3.23 -1.82 13.03
N ILE A 32 2.51 -1.32 14.03
CA ILE A 32 1.65 -0.15 13.87
C ILE A 32 2.49 1.08 13.52
N ILE A 33 3.57 1.33 14.26
CA ILE A 33 4.47 2.47 14.02
C ILE A 33 5.12 2.36 12.65
N ALA A 34 5.63 1.17 12.28
CA ALA A 34 6.21 0.94 10.97
C ALA A 34 5.18 1.19 9.85
N GLY A 35 3.95 0.69 10.03
CA GLY A 35 2.83 0.95 9.12
C GLY A 35 2.57 2.45 8.96
N LEU A 36 2.50 3.21 10.06
CA LEU A 36 2.24 4.65 10.03
C LEU A 36 3.32 5.40 9.27
N VAL A 37 4.59 5.11 9.56
CA VAL A 37 5.73 5.71 8.86
C VAL A 37 5.63 5.45 7.36
N LEU A 38 5.27 4.23 6.95
CA LEU A 38 5.09 3.88 5.54
C LEU A 38 3.92 4.62 4.88
N VAL A 39 2.78 4.78 5.56
CA VAL A 39 1.63 5.56 5.04
C VAL A 39 2.07 6.99 4.79
N PHE A 40 2.71 7.62 5.78
CA PHE A 40 3.17 9.00 5.66
C PHE A 40 4.24 9.14 4.57
N ALA A 41 5.18 8.21 4.46
CA ALA A 41 6.17 8.22 3.38
C ALA A 41 5.50 8.15 1.99
N GLY A 42 4.53 7.26 1.81
CA GLY A 42 3.75 7.16 0.57
C GLY A 42 2.94 8.41 0.26
N ALA A 43 2.24 8.96 1.27
CA ALA A 43 1.46 10.19 1.13
C ALA A 43 2.34 11.39 0.79
N VAL A 44 3.48 11.54 1.45
CA VAL A 44 4.46 12.61 1.17
C VAL A 44 5.02 12.48 -0.24
N LEU A 45 5.33 11.27 -0.71
CA LEU A 45 5.76 11.04 -2.09
C LEU A 45 4.70 11.51 -3.09
N ILE A 46 3.44 11.09 -2.92
CA ILE A 46 2.34 11.53 -3.78
C ILE A 46 2.21 13.05 -3.75
N PHE A 47 2.20 13.66 -2.56
CA PHE A 47 2.07 15.10 -2.39
C PHE A 47 3.19 15.88 -3.09
N ILE A 48 4.45 15.46 -2.92
CA ILE A 48 5.61 16.10 -3.57
C ILE A 48 5.45 16.04 -5.10
N TYR A 49 5.14 14.87 -5.66
CA TYR A 49 5.07 14.74 -7.12
C TYR A 49 3.82 15.37 -7.73
N GLN A 50 2.68 15.38 -7.03
CA GLN A 50 1.51 16.16 -7.46
C GLN A 50 1.84 17.65 -7.54
N ASN A 51 2.50 18.20 -6.51
CA ASN A 51 2.91 19.60 -6.52
C ASN A 51 3.94 19.91 -7.61
N LYS A 52 4.88 19.00 -7.87
CA LYS A 52 5.89 19.17 -8.92
C LYS A 52 5.30 19.10 -10.34
N ILE A 53 4.30 18.24 -10.57
CA ILE A 53 3.62 18.12 -11.87
C ILE A 53 2.72 19.34 -12.12
N GLY A 54 2.07 19.86 -11.07
CA GLY A 54 1.27 21.08 -11.14
C GLY A 54 -0.23 20.84 -11.35
N LYS A 55 -0.96 21.91 -11.69
CA LYS A 55 -2.42 21.87 -11.82
C LYS A 55 -2.87 20.95 -12.97
N GLY A 56 -4.03 20.33 -12.80
CA GLY A 56 -4.63 19.45 -13.79
C GLY A 56 -5.04 20.19 -15.07
N ASP A 57 -4.34 19.91 -16.16
CA ASP A 57 -4.78 20.06 -17.54
C ASP A 57 -5.20 18.69 -18.12
N GLU A 58 -5.64 18.62 -19.38
CA GLU A 58 -6.06 17.34 -19.99
C GLU A 58 -4.99 16.24 -19.90
N ARG A 59 -3.71 16.60 -20.00
CA ARG A 59 -2.58 15.66 -19.98
C ARG A 59 -2.27 15.18 -18.55
N THR A 60 -2.18 16.10 -17.60
CA THR A 60 -1.85 15.79 -16.21
C THR A 60 -3.00 15.12 -15.48
N ASN A 61 -4.24 15.39 -15.85
CA ASN A 61 -5.40 14.70 -15.30
C ASN A 61 -5.38 13.19 -15.63
N GLN A 62 -4.94 12.80 -16.83
CA GLN A 62 -4.75 11.38 -17.15
C GLN A 62 -3.66 10.71 -16.31
N ILE A 63 -2.60 11.45 -15.96
CA ILE A 63 -1.53 10.94 -15.08
C ILE A 63 -2.09 10.71 -13.68
N TYR A 64 -2.83 11.68 -13.13
CA TYR A 64 -3.46 11.54 -11.81
C TYR A 64 -4.47 10.41 -11.78
N LEU A 65 -5.28 10.25 -12.83
CA LEU A 65 -6.26 9.19 -12.92
C LEU A 65 -5.61 7.81 -12.99
N LYS A 66 -4.51 7.65 -13.75
CA LYS A 66 -3.72 6.40 -13.76
C LYS A 66 -3.08 6.12 -12.40
N SER A 67 -2.57 7.13 -11.72
CA SER A 67 -2.04 6.99 -10.36
C SER A 67 -3.12 6.53 -9.38
N ALA A 68 -4.31 7.14 -9.43
CA ALA A 68 -5.45 6.75 -8.61
C ALA A 68 -5.93 5.31 -8.93
N PHE A 69 -5.90 4.92 -10.21
CA PHE A 69 -6.21 3.56 -10.64
C PHE A 69 -5.22 2.54 -10.08
N ILE A 70 -3.92 2.84 -10.09
CA ILE A 70 -2.89 2.00 -9.47
C ILE A 70 -3.12 1.88 -7.96
N MET A 71 -3.44 2.98 -7.28
CA MET A 71 -3.78 2.98 -5.86
C MET A 71 -4.99 2.09 -5.57
N LEU A 72 -6.08 2.24 -6.33
CA LEU A 72 -7.30 1.45 -6.19
C LEU A 72 -7.03 -0.04 -6.46
N GLY A 73 -6.29 -0.35 -7.52
CA GLY A 73 -5.85 -1.72 -7.81
C GLY A 73 -5.02 -2.32 -6.67
N GLY A 74 -4.08 -1.54 -6.11
CA GLY A 74 -3.28 -1.95 -4.96
C GLY A 74 -4.14 -2.27 -3.73
N ILE A 75 -5.14 -1.44 -3.42
CA ILE A 75 -6.08 -1.67 -2.31
C ILE A 75 -6.86 -2.96 -2.53
N VAL A 76 -7.43 -3.17 -3.73
CA VAL A 76 -8.22 -4.37 -4.05
C VAL A 76 -7.36 -5.63 -3.97
N LEU A 77 -6.14 -5.60 -4.51
CA LEU A 77 -5.22 -6.74 -4.43
C LEU A 77 -4.86 -7.07 -2.99
N CYS A 78 -4.57 -6.06 -2.16
CA CYS A 78 -4.30 -6.26 -0.74
C CYS A 78 -5.52 -6.81 0.01
N ASP A 79 -6.74 -6.40 -0.33
CA ASP A 79 -7.97 -6.93 0.30
C ASP A 79 -8.26 -8.39 -0.04
N LEU A 80 -7.70 -8.91 -1.14
CA LEU A 80 -7.74 -10.33 -1.50
C LEU A 80 -6.65 -11.14 -0.80
N ILE A 81 -5.48 -10.54 -0.56
CA ILE A 81 -4.31 -11.22 -0.01
C ILE A 81 -4.30 -11.18 1.52
N PHE A 82 -4.73 -10.09 2.15
CA PHE A 82 -4.59 -9.94 3.61
C PHE A 82 -5.72 -10.64 4.39
N PRO A 83 -5.36 -11.32 5.49
CA PRO A 83 -6.33 -11.99 6.35
C PRO A 83 -7.21 -10.96 7.06
N LYS A 84 -8.50 -11.27 7.19
CA LYS A 84 -9.48 -10.37 7.80
C LYS A 84 -9.75 -10.64 9.28
N ASP A 85 -9.39 -11.85 9.73
CA ASP A 85 -9.82 -12.39 11.02
C ASP A 85 -8.94 -11.96 12.20
N TYR A 86 -7.71 -11.53 11.95
CA TYR A 86 -6.74 -11.13 12.97
C TYR A 86 -5.83 -10.01 12.48
N LEU A 87 -5.27 -9.25 13.43
CA LEU A 87 -4.38 -8.10 13.16
C LEU A 87 -4.96 -7.12 12.10
N TRP A 88 -6.29 -7.03 12.02
CA TRP A 88 -7.02 -6.30 10.99
C TRP A 88 -6.50 -4.86 10.83
N GLN A 89 -6.31 -4.15 11.94
CA GLN A 89 -5.83 -2.76 11.92
C GLN A 89 -4.41 -2.62 11.36
N ILE A 90 -3.54 -3.60 11.62
CA ILE A 90 -2.17 -3.62 11.12
C ILE A 90 -2.18 -3.85 9.61
N PHE A 91 -2.89 -4.89 9.15
CA PHE A 91 -3.01 -5.18 7.72
C PHE A 91 -3.71 -4.05 6.96
N PHE A 92 -4.70 -3.42 7.57
CA PHE A 92 -5.33 -2.22 7.03
C PHE A 92 -4.29 -1.11 6.80
N LEU A 93 -3.43 -0.82 7.78
CA LEU A 93 -2.37 0.16 7.60
C LEU A 93 -1.42 -0.20 6.46
N PHE A 94 -0.89 -1.43 6.45
CA PHE A 94 0.03 -1.87 5.40
C PHE A 94 -0.62 -1.86 4.01
N LYS A 95 -1.93 -2.14 3.91
CA LYS A 95 -2.69 -2.05 2.66
C LYS A 95 -2.62 -0.65 2.07
N TYR A 96 -2.92 0.38 2.85
CA TYR A 96 -2.87 1.77 2.36
C TYR A 96 -1.43 2.22 2.12
N SER A 97 -0.48 1.81 2.96
CA SER A 97 0.95 2.08 2.75
C SER A 97 1.43 1.58 1.38
N ILE A 98 1.17 0.32 1.05
CA ILE A 98 1.59 -0.28 -0.21
C ILE A 98 0.91 0.42 -1.39
N ALA A 99 -0.40 0.69 -1.28
CA ALA A 99 -1.14 1.38 -2.32
C ALA A 99 -0.63 2.81 -2.57
N PHE A 100 -0.32 3.56 -1.50
CA PHE A 100 0.19 4.92 -1.60
C PHE A 100 1.61 4.94 -2.16
N ILE A 101 2.48 4.03 -1.73
CA ILE A 101 3.83 3.92 -2.27
C ILE A 101 3.79 3.54 -3.75
N ALA A 102 2.96 2.58 -4.16
CA ALA A 102 2.83 2.19 -5.56
C ALA A 102 2.37 3.37 -6.45
N ALA A 103 1.37 4.12 -6.01
CA ALA A 103 0.91 5.32 -6.70
C ALA A 103 1.96 6.44 -6.72
N GLY A 104 2.63 6.68 -5.60
CA GLY A 104 3.70 7.67 -5.48
C GLY A 104 4.91 7.34 -6.36
N VAL A 105 5.32 6.07 -6.43
CA VAL A 105 6.39 5.60 -7.32
C VAL A 105 5.99 5.77 -8.78
N TYR A 106 4.75 5.47 -9.14
CA TYR A 106 4.25 5.73 -10.49
C TYR A 106 4.36 7.21 -10.87
N LEU A 107 3.92 8.12 -9.99
CA LEU A 107 4.05 9.56 -10.20
C LEU A 107 5.53 9.99 -10.31
N ALA A 108 6.40 9.44 -9.47
CA ALA A 108 7.84 9.71 -9.51
C ALA A 108 8.47 9.34 -10.85
N VAL A 109 8.17 8.14 -11.35
CA VAL A 109 8.64 7.65 -12.64
C VAL A 109 8.08 8.51 -13.77
N ARG A 110 6.78 8.84 -13.72
CA ARG A 110 6.15 9.67 -14.76
C ARG A 110 6.71 11.08 -14.78
N TYR A 111 6.92 11.70 -13.61
CA TYR A 111 7.54 13.01 -13.49
C TYR A 111 8.95 13.02 -14.12
N LYS A 112 9.78 12.02 -13.80
CA LYS A 112 11.11 11.90 -14.40
C LYS A 112 11.08 11.78 -15.92
N ARG A 113 10.12 11.00 -16.47
CA ARG A 113 10.02 10.75 -17.91
C ARG A 113 9.48 11.94 -18.71
N ASP A 114 8.54 12.69 -18.14
CA ASP A 114 7.78 13.70 -18.88
C ASP A 114 8.23 15.16 -18.61
N PHE A 115 9.01 15.41 -17.55
CA PHE A 115 9.33 16.77 -17.09
C PHE A 115 10.82 17.02 -16.79
N LEU A 116 11.65 15.98 -16.65
CA LEU A 116 13.08 16.11 -16.37
C LEU A 116 13.99 15.64 -17.51
N ASN A 117 13.42 14.99 -18.53
CA ASN A 117 14.06 14.61 -19.78
C ASN A 117 13.46 15.42 -20.92
#